data_AF-A0A926JN61-F1
#
_entry.id   AF-A0A926JN61-F1
#
_cell.length_a   1.000
_cell.length_b   1.000
_cell.length_c   1.000
_cell.angle_alpha   90.00
_cell.angle_beta   90.00
_cell.angle_gamma   90.00
#
_symmetry.space_group_name_H-M   'P 1'
#
loop_
_entity.id
_entity.type
_entity.pdbx_description
1 polymer ?
#
loop_
_entity_poly.entity_id
_entity_poly.type
_entity_poly.pdbx_seq_one_letter_code
_entity_poly.pdbx_strand_id
1 'polypeptide(L)'
;MYNSESGGLMREMQHFTLAEKVKNLLATAGLGIAATADPGYSTGARVEIDDPGSGEVAVYVAWRVHPTLYHHFLTVDPARLAADERVALKVQLEKSMYQALRSVLEYAGFRVDRATGERAGELHVTPGPQ
;
A
#
# COMPACT_ATOMS: atom_id res chain seq x y z
N MET A 1 -26.11 27.12 7.78
CA MET A 1 -25.63 25.96 7.01
C MET A 1 -24.22 26.25 6.48
N TYR A 2 -23.22 26.19 7.35
CA TYR A 2 -21.79 26.31 7.01
C TYR A 2 -21.09 25.41 8.03
N ASN A 3 -20.93 24.13 7.73
CA ASN A 3 -20.17 23.19 8.60
C ASN A 3 -19.80 21.86 7.93
N SER A 4 -20.30 21.55 6.72
CA SER A 4 -19.90 20.31 6.03
C SER A 4 -18.60 20.44 5.24
N GLU A 5 -18.35 21.60 4.60
CA GLU A 5 -17.17 21.80 3.75
C GLU A 5 -15.85 21.87 4.55
N SER A 6 -15.83 22.61 5.67
CA SER A 6 -14.64 22.71 6.52
C SER A 6 -14.28 21.39 7.21
N GLY A 7 -15.28 20.55 7.51
CA GLY A 7 -15.08 19.23 8.10
C GLY A 7 -14.50 18.22 7.10
N GLY A 8 -14.87 18.32 5.82
CA GLY A 8 -14.31 17.50 4.74
C GLY A 8 -12.84 17.85 4.48
N LEU A 9 -12.54 19.14 4.32
CA LEU A 9 -11.17 19.63 4.06
C LEU A 9 -10.18 19.26 5.17
N MET A 10 -10.60 19.37 6.45
CA MET A 10 -9.73 18.97 7.55
C MET A 10 -9.40 17.47 7.53
N ARG A 11 -10.36 16.62 7.17
CA ARG A 11 -10.11 15.17 7.08
C ARG A 11 -9.20 14.83 5.92
N GLU A 12 -9.45 15.41 4.75
CA GLU A 12 -8.57 15.22 3.58
C GLU A 12 -7.12 15.57 3.92
N MET A 13 -6.91 16.66 4.66
CA MET A 13 -5.58 17.05 5.15
C MET A 13 -4.99 16.05 6.15
N GLN A 14 -5.80 15.43 7.01
CA GLN A 14 -5.35 14.37 7.93
C GLN A 14 -4.92 13.11 7.19
N HIS A 15 -5.68 12.66 6.19
CA HIS A 15 -5.30 11.52 5.35
C HIS A 15 -4.01 11.80 4.58
N PHE A 16 -3.89 12.98 3.98
CA PHE A 16 -2.66 13.41 3.31
C PHE A 16 -1.46 13.40 4.25
N THR A 17 -1.63 13.97 5.46
CA THR A 17 -0.59 13.98 6.48
C THR A 17 -0.17 12.56 6.88
N LEU A 18 -1.13 11.65 7.05
CA LEU A 18 -0.84 10.24 7.35
C LEU A 18 -0.07 9.57 6.20
N ALA A 19 -0.50 9.77 4.95
CA ALA A 19 0.15 9.19 3.79
C ALA A 19 1.61 9.63 3.66
N GLU A 20 1.89 10.93 3.83
CA GLU A 20 3.26 11.45 3.81
C GLU A 20 4.10 10.92 4.97
N LYS A 21 3.52 10.79 6.16
CA LYS A 21 4.21 10.21 7.32
C LYS A 21 4.59 8.74 7.08
N VAL A 22 3.68 7.96 6.49
CA VAL A 22 3.92 6.57 6.11
C VAL A 22 5.00 6.47 5.03
N LYS A 23 4.93 7.27 3.96
CA LYS A 23 5.94 7.30 2.89
C LYS A 23 7.33 7.63 3.44
N ASN A 24 7.43 8.68 4.26
CA ASN A 24 8.71 9.12 4.84
C ASN A 24 9.32 8.07 5.76
N LEU A 25 8.51 7.41 6.58
CA LEU A 25 8.98 6.32 7.44
C LEU A 25 9.52 5.15 6.61
N LEU A 26 8.75 4.68 5.62
CA LEU A 26 9.16 3.56 4.78
C LEU A 26 10.46 3.89 4.03
N ALA A 27 10.56 5.10 3.47
CA ALA A 27 11.78 5.58 2.82
C ALA A 27 12.97 5.62 3.79
N THR A 28 12.76 6.11 5.02
CA THR A 28 13.80 6.15 6.07
C THR A 28 14.25 4.76 6.49
N ALA A 29 13.34 3.78 6.48
CA ALA A 29 13.66 2.37 6.73
C ALA A 29 14.36 1.68 5.54
N GLY A 30 14.66 2.40 4.46
CA GLY A 30 15.31 1.87 3.27
C GLY A 30 14.37 1.21 2.26
N LEU A 31 13.05 1.33 2.46
CA LEU A 31 12.04 0.79 1.54
C LEU A 31 11.67 1.86 0.51
N GLY A 32 11.97 1.58 -0.76
CA GLY A 32 11.65 2.50 -1.86
C GLY A 32 10.15 2.75 -2.00
N ILE A 33 9.77 3.98 -2.35
CA ILE A 33 8.39 4.39 -2.64
C ILE A 33 8.16 4.33 -4.15
N ALA A 34 7.03 3.76 -4.56
CA ALA A 34 6.65 3.70 -5.97
C ALA A 34 6.48 5.12 -6.54
N ALA A 35 7.23 5.45 -7.59
CA ALA A 35 7.27 6.79 -8.17
C ALA A 35 6.04 7.16 -9.01
N THR A 36 5.24 6.18 -9.43
CA THR A 36 4.08 6.38 -10.33
C THR A 36 2.87 5.60 -9.84
N ALA A 37 1.68 5.94 -10.31
CA ALA A 37 0.46 5.18 -10.01
C ALA A 37 0.36 3.87 -10.80
N ASP A 38 1.10 3.72 -11.90
CA ASP A 38 1.06 2.54 -12.76
C ASP A 38 2.09 1.48 -12.31
N PRO A 39 1.65 0.24 -11.98
CA PRO A 39 2.55 -0.84 -11.56
C PRO A 39 3.51 -1.32 -12.65
N GLY A 40 3.22 -1.04 -13.92
CA GLY A 40 4.08 -1.36 -15.06
C GLY A 40 5.30 -0.46 -15.23
N TYR A 41 5.44 0.59 -14.41
CA TYR A 41 6.54 1.56 -14.53
C TYR A 41 7.30 1.83 -13.22
N SER A 42 6.88 1.25 -12.09
CA SER A 42 7.56 1.50 -10.81
C SER A 42 7.54 0.30 -9.86
N THR A 43 8.57 0.22 -9.03
CA THR A 43 8.73 -0.74 -7.92
C THR A 43 8.74 0.02 -6.61
N GLY A 44 8.28 -0.62 -5.54
CA GLY A 44 8.31 -0.03 -4.21
C GLY A 44 6.96 -0.07 -3.50
N ALA A 45 6.91 0.58 -2.34
CA ALA A 45 5.69 0.78 -1.59
C ALA A 45 4.80 1.81 -2.30
N ARG A 46 3.59 1.40 -2.66
CA ARG A 46 2.51 2.29 -3.07
C ARG A 46 1.71 2.63 -1.82
N VAL A 47 1.50 3.92 -1.57
CA VAL A 47 0.70 4.43 -0.45
C VAL A 47 -0.46 5.23 -1.04
N GLU A 48 -1.68 4.84 -0.72
CA GLU A 48 -2.90 5.49 -1.19
C GLU A 48 -3.79 5.91 -0.03
N ILE A 49 -4.44 7.06 -0.18
CA ILE A 49 -5.41 7.56 0.78
C ILE A 49 -6.71 6.77 0.62
N ASP A 50 -7.31 6.35 1.74
CA ASP A 50 -8.69 5.84 1.76
C ASP A 50 -9.69 6.98 1.48
N ASP A 51 -10.83 6.68 0.85
CA ASP A 51 -11.81 7.68 0.45
C ASP A 51 -12.19 8.58 1.65
N PRO A 52 -11.92 9.90 1.60
CA PRO A 52 -12.13 10.82 2.71
C PRO A 52 -13.62 11.06 3.06
N GLY A 53 -14.55 10.43 2.34
CA GLY A 53 -15.99 10.68 2.42
C GLY A 53 -16.67 10.37 3.76
N SER A 54 -16.25 9.39 4.56
CA SER A 54 -16.85 9.16 5.91
C SER A 54 -16.09 8.19 6.85
N GLY A 55 -14.87 7.77 6.51
CA GLY A 55 -14.11 6.78 7.28
C GLY A 55 -13.23 7.33 8.41
N GLU A 56 -12.57 6.41 9.10
CA GLU A 56 -11.39 6.68 9.94
C GLU A 56 -10.23 7.18 9.05
N VAL A 57 -9.34 8.01 9.60
CA VAL A 57 -8.14 8.44 8.87
C VAL A 57 -7.24 7.23 8.62
N ALA A 58 -7.17 6.81 7.37
CA ALA A 58 -6.48 5.61 6.95
C ALA A 58 -5.76 5.78 5.61
N VAL A 59 -4.76 4.93 5.41
CA VAL A 59 -4.09 4.74 4.10
C VAL A 59 -3.94 3.26 3.81
N TYR A 60 -3.94 2.92 2.53
CA TYR A 60 -3.61 1.59 2.05
C TYR A 60 -2.16 1.55 1.57
N VAL A 61 -1.45 0.49 1.95
CA VAL A 61 -0.06 0.26 1.54
C VAL A 61 0.07 -1.08 0.85
N ALA A 62 0.66 -1.08 -0.34
CA ALA A 62 0.94 -2.29 -1.11
C ALA A 62 2.39 -2.29 -1.60
N TRP A 63 2.98 -3.46 -1.75
CA TRP A 63 4.28 -3.59 -2.42
C TRP A 63 4.09 -3.84 -3.91
N ARG A 64 4.87 -3.13 -4.73
CA ARG A 64 5.00 -3.41 -6.16
C ARG A 64 6.33 -4.05 -6.45
N VAL A 65 6.28 -5.21 -7.10
CA VAL A 65 7.46 -5.90 -7.62
C VAL A 65 8.04 -5.17 -8.83
N HIS A 66 9.15 -5.70 -9.35
CA HIS A 66 9.74 -5.21 -10.58
C HIS A 66 8.74 -5.27 -11.75
N PRO A 67 8.64 -4.23 -12.61
CA PRO A 67 7.75 -4.21 -13.77
C PRO A 67 7.86 -5.45 -14.66
N THR A 68 9.07 -5.98 -14.85
CA THR A 68 9.27 -7.21 -15.65
C THR A 68 8.52 -8.40 -15.07
N LEU A 69 8.49 -8.57 -13.74
CA LEU A 69 7.74 -9.66 -13.11
C LEU A 69 6.23 -9.41 -13.17
N TYR A 70 5.82 -8.15 -13.02
CA TYR A 70 4.42 -7.74 -13.15
C TYR A 70 3.89 -8.03 -14.57
N HIS A 71 4.58 -7.55 -15.61
CA HIS A 71 4.21 -7.78 -17.00
C HIS A 71 4.26 -9.25 -17.37
N HIS A 72 5.27 -10.01 -16.92
CA HIS A 72 5.33 -11.46 -17.12
C HIS A 72 4.07 -12.13 -16.59
N PHE A 73 3.70 -11.87 -15.33
CA PHE A 73 2.49 -12.41 -14.71
C PHE A 73 1.22 -12.13 -15.52
N LEU A 74 1.08 -10.93 -16.10
CA LEU A 74 -0.08 -10.57 -16.93
C LEU A 74 -0.15 -11.33 -18.26
N THR A 75 0.99 -11.82 -18.76
CA THR A 75 1.10 -12.48 -20.07
C THR A 75 1.15 -14.00 -20.01
N VAL A 76 1.40 -14.58 -18.83
CA VAL A 76 1.46 -16.03 -18.65
C VAL A 76 0.06 -16.64 -18.83
N ASP A 77 0.00 -17.75 -19.56
CA ASP A 77 -1.20 -18.56 -19.69
C ASP A 77 -1.75 -18.94 -18.29
N PRO A 78 -3.02 -18.63 -17.99
CA PRO A 78 -3.64 -18.98 -16.71
C PRO A 78 -3.45 -20.44 -16.29
N ALA A 79 -3.43 -21.38 -17.25
CA ALA A 79 -3.23 -22.80 -16.97
C ALA A 79 -1.80 -23.13 -16.48
N ARG A 80 -0.84 -22.23 -16.68
CA ARG A 80 0.58 -22.38 -16.33
C ARG A 80 1.02 -21.55 -15.12
N LEU A 81 0.17 -20.67 -14.59
CA LEU A 81 0.53 -19.76 -13.49
C LEU A 81 1.15 -20.48 -12.29
N ALA A 82 0.59 -21.63 -11.89
CA ALA A 82 1.07 -22.37 -10.73
C ALA A 82 2.43 -23.06 -10.93
N ALA A 83 2.82 -23.30 -12.19
CA ALA A 83 4.07 -23.96 -12.55
C ALA A 83 5.15 -22.98 -13.03
N ASP A 84 4.82 -21.71 -13.21
CA ASP A 84 5.76 -20.69 -13.69
C ASP A 84 6.65 -20.16 -12.56
N GLU A 85 7.96 -20.37 -12.69
CA GLU A 85 8.95 -20.00 -11.67
C GLU A 85 9.02 -18.48 -11.42
N ARG A 86 8.78 -17.65 -12.44
CA ARG A 86 8.80 -16.19 -12.29
C ARG A 86 7.55 -15.69 -11.60
N VAL A 87 6.41 -16.34 -11.83
CA VAL A 87 5.18 -16.10 -11.06
C VAL A 87 5.38 -16.50 -9.61
N ALA A 88 5.99 -17.66 -9.33
CA ALA A 88 6.30 -18.09 -7.97
C ALA A 88 7.24 -17.09 -7.26
N LEU A 89 8.28 -16.61 -7.95
CA LEU A 89 9.19 -15.58 -7.44
C LEU A 89 8.46 -14.27 -7.14
N LYS A 90 7.59 -13.80 -8.05
CA LYS A 90 6.76 -12.60 -7.83
C LYS A 90 5.95 -12.73 -6.54
N VAL A 91 5.20 -13.82 -6.39
CA VAL A 91 4.33 -14.06 -5.23
C VAL A 91 5.15 -14.11 -3.95
N GLN A 92 6.31 -14.79 -3.96
CA GLN A 92 7.18 -14.87 -2.80
C GLN A 92 7.74 -13.48 -2.42
N LEU A 93 8.17 -12.68 -3.39
CA LEU A 93 8.62 -11.30 -3.15
C LEU A 93 7.51 -10.42 -2.58
N GLU A 94 6.31 -10.47 -3.15
CA GLU A 94 5.15 -9.72 -2.64
C GLU A 94 4.86 -10.10 -1.19
N LYS A 95 4.87 -11.40 -0.86
CA LYS A 95 4.64 -11.89 0.51
C LYS A 95 5.74 -11.42 1.48
N SER A 96 7.00 -11.52 1.10
CA SER A 96 8.13 -11.09 1.93
C SER A 96 8.10 -9.57 2.17
N MET A 97 7.82 -8.80 1.13
CA MET A 97 7.77 -7.34 1.25
C MET A 97 6.52 -6.86 1.98
N TYR A 98 5.39 -7.55 1.85
CA TYR A 98 4.21 -7.32 2.67
C TYR A 98 4.53 -7.47 4.16
N GLN A 99 5.27 -8.50 4.55
CA GLN A 99 5.71 -8.70 5.93
C GLN A 99 6.68 -7.59 6.38
N ALA A 100 7.65 -7.22 5.53
CA ALA A 100 8.59 -6.15 5.85
C ALA A 100 7.88 -4.79 6.06
N LEU A 101 6.98 -4.42 5.15
CA LEU A 101 6.14 -3.23 5.26
C LEU A 101 5.38 -3.22 6.58
N ARG A 102 4.67 -4.31 6.88
CA ARG A 102 3.90 -4.46 8.11
C ARG A 102 4.77 -4.27 9.35
N SER A 103 5.89 -4.97 9.44
CA SER A 103 6.78 -4.90 10.61
C SER A 103 7.36 -3.51 10.82
N VAL A 104 7.75 -2.80 9.76
CA VAL A 104 8.25 -1.41 9.88
C VAL A 104 7.16 -0.47 10.38
N LEU A 105 5.94 -0.61 9.86
CA LEU A 105 4.81 0.24 10.24
C LEU A 105 4.34 -0.04 11.67
N GLU A 106 4.21 -1.30 12.07
CA GLU A 106 3.88 -1.69 13.44
C GLU A 106 4.96 -1.23 14.43
N TYR A 107 6.25 -1.36 14.08
CA TYR A 107 7.35 -0.88 14.92
C TYR A 107 7.28 0.65 15.15
N ALA A 108 6.85 1.41 14.14
CA ALA A 108 6.65 2.84 14.26
C ALA A 108 5.35 3.23 15.00
N GLY A 109 4.61 2.26 15.52
CA GLY A 109 3.42 2.47 16.31
C GLY A 109 2.15 2.68 15.50
N PHE A 110 2.11 2.33 14.21
CA PHE A 110 0.85 2.31 13.46
C PHE A 110 0.05 1.06 13.78
N ARG A 111 -1.28 1.17 13.70
CA ARG A 111 -2.14 -0.01 13.62
C ARG A 111 -2.15 -0.48 12.16
N VAL A 112 -1.85 -1.76 11.95
CA VAL A 112 -1.72 -2.34 10.61
C VAL A 112 -2.57 -3.60 10.51
N ASP A 113 -3.65 -3.49 9.75
CA ASP A 113 -4.58 -4.58 9.50
C ASP A 113 -4.48 -5.06 8.04
N ARG A 114 -5.00 -6.26 7.77
CA ARG A 114 -5.15 -6.71 6.38
C ARG A 114 -6.35 -5.99 5.78
N ALA A 115 -6.17 -5.39 4.60
CA ALA A 115 -7.30 -4.90 3.84
C ALA A 115 -8.17 -6.06 3.33
N THR A 116 -9.46 -5.81 3.19
CA THR A 116 -10.48 -6.77 2.75
C THR A 116 -11.24 -6.24 1.53
N GLY A 117 -12.04 -7.08 0.87
CA GLY A 117 -12.85 -6.67 -0.28
C GLY A 117 -12.00 -6.34 -1.50
N GLU A 118 -12.29 -5.21 -2.16
CA GLU A 118 -11.59 -4.77 -3.39
C GLU A 118 -10.11 -4.48 -3.17
N ARG A 119 -9.72 -4.17 -1.93
CA ARG A 119 -8.34 -3.88 -1.51
C ARG A 119 -7.63 -5.11 -0.92
N ALA A 120 -8.21 -6.30 -1.05
CA ALA A 120 -7.61 -7.53 -0.52
C ALA A 120 -6.18 -7.74 -1.06
N GLY A 121 -5.23 -7.93 -0.14
CA GLY A 121 -3.80 -8.03 -0.45
C GLY A 121 -3.00 -6.77 -0.09
N GLU A 122 -3.66 -5.66 0.23
CA GLU A 122 -3.04 -4.44 0.76
C GLU A 122 -3.01 -4.44 2.31
N LEU A 123 -2.20 -3.56 2.88
CA LEU A 123 -2.20 -3.24 4.31
C LEU A 123 -3.13 -2.04 4.52
N HIS A 124 -4.05 -2.14 5.46
CA HIS A 124 -4.86 -1.02 5.94
C HIS A 124 -4.16 -0.42 7.16
N VAL A 125 -3.70 0.83 7.06
CA VAL A 125 -2.85 1.49 8.05
C VAL A 125 -3.60 2.66 8.64
N THR A 126 -3.79 2.63 9.96
CA THR A 126 -4.40 3.73 10.73
C THR A 126 -3.43 4.22 11.81
N PRO A 127 -3.63 5.45 12.33
CA PRO A 127 -2.87 5.91 13.49
C PRO A 127 -2.99 4.91 14.64
N GLY A 128 -1.87 4.65 15.34
CA GLY A 128 -1.90 3.82 16.53
C GLY A 128 -2.67 4.46 17.69
N PRO A 129 -2.97 3.67 18.73
CA PRO A 129 -3.51 4.21 19.98
C PRO A 129 -2.53 5.24 20.57
N GLN A 130 -3.03 6.41 20.94
CA GLN A 130 -2.28 7.43 21.68
C GLN A 130 -2.08 7.02 23.15
#